data_AF-A0A6B2TA00-F1
#
_entry.id   AF-A0A6B2TA00-F1
#
_cell.length_a   1.000
_cell.length_b   1.000
_cell.length_c   1.000
_cell.angle_alpha   90.00
_cell.angle_beta   90.00
_cell.angle_gamma   90.00
#
_symmetry.space_group_name_H-M   'P 1'
#
loop_
_entity.id
_entity.type
_entity.pdbx_description
1 polymer ?
#
loop_
_entity_poly.entity_id
_entity_poly.type
_entity_poly.pdbx_seq_one_letter_code
_entity_poly.pdbx_strand_id
1 'polypeptide(L)' 'RKNTVDRGAAVLFADAAERAGVRRYIIVSSMGADPAHQGDEIFDAYLRAKGEADADVRARAALDWTILRPG' A
#
# COMPACT_ATOMS: atom_id res chain seq x y z
N ARG A 1 2.68 15.51 2.25
CA ARG A 1 2.97 15.08 0.86
C ARG A 1 3.15 13.57 0.73
N LYS A 2 3.92 12.88 1.60
CA LYS A 2 4.13 11.43 1.50
C LYS A 2 2.87 10.59 1.72
N ASN A 3 2.05 10.87 2.74
CA ASN A 3 0.79 10.14 3.00
C ASN A 3 -0.16 10.11 1.79
N THR A 4 -0.32 11.24 1.11
CA THR A 4 -1.19 11.36 -0.08
C THR A 4 -0.65 10.62 -1.29
N VAL A 5 0.67 10.47 -1.42
CA VAL A 5 1.31 9.82 -2.56
C VAL A 5 1.40 8.32 -2.34
N ASP A 6 1.91 7.85 -1.21
CA ASP A 6 2.14 6.41 -1.00
C ASP A 6 0.84 5.62 -0.77
N ARG A 7 -0.02 6.10 0.13
CA ARG A 7 -1.31 5.45 0.40
C ARG A 7 -2.36 5.84 -0.64
N GLY A 8 -2.52 7.14 -0.87
CA GLY A 8 -3.57 7.64 -1.76
C GLY A 8 -3.47 7.11 -3.19
N ALA A 9 -2.25 7.03 -3.75
CA ALA A 9 -2.07 6.48 -5.09
C ALA A 9 -2.30 4.96 -5.13
N ALA A 10 -1.91 4.22 -4.09
CA ALA A 10 -2.13 2.78 -4.01
C ALA A 10 -3.62 2.45 -3.97
N VAL A 11 -4.41 3.16 -3.16
CA VAL A 11 -5.87 3.01 -3.08
C VAL A 11 -6.51 3.35 -4.43
N LEU A 12 -6.17 4.49 -5.02
CA LEU A 12 -6.73 4.94 -6.29
C LEU A 12 -6.44 3.95 -7.43
N PHE A 13 -5.22 3.41 -7.49
CA PHE A 13 -4.85 2.45 -8.51
C PHE A 13 -5.56 1.10 -8.31
N ALA A 14 -5.73 0.65 -7.07
CA ALA A 14 -6.50 -0.55 -6.74
C ALA A 14 -7.99 -0.40 -7.11
N ASP A 15 -8.61 0.74 -6.79
CA ASP A 15 -9.99 1.06 -7.21
C ASP A 15 -10.14 1.01 -8.74
N ALA A 16 -9.16 1.56 -9.45
CA ALA A 16 -9.16 1.55 -10.91
C ALA A 16 -9.02 0.13 -11.48
N ALA A 17 -8.17 -0.71 -10.88
CA ALA A 17 -8.00 -2.10 -11.29
C ALA A 17 -9.29 -2.91 -11.11
N GLU A 18 -9.97 -2.76 -9.97
CA GLU A 18 -11.26 -3.41 -9.70
C GLU A 18 -12.32 -2.96 -10.71
N ARG A 19 -12.44 -1.65 -10.95
CA ARG A 19 -13.38 -1.09 -11.94
C ARG A 19 -13.10 -1.56 -13.36
N ALA A 20 -11.85 -1.81 -13.70
CA ALA A 20 -11.44 -2.32 -15.00
C ALA A 20 -11.55 -3.85 -15.12
N GLY A 21 -11.88 -4.56 -14.03
CA GLY A 21 -11.90 -6.04 -14.01
C GLY A 21 -10.50 -6.67 -14.09
N VAL A 22 -9.44 -5.91 -13.81
CA VAL A 22 -8.06 -6.39 -13.83
C VAL A 22 -7.73 -7.01 -12.48
N ARG A 23 -7.65 -8.34 -12.43
CA ARG A 23 -7.44 -9.06 -11.16
C ARG A 23 -6.00 -9.05 -10.68
N ARG A 24 -5.02 -9.21 -11.58
CA ARG A 24 -3.60 -9.27 -11.18
C ARG A 24 -3.11 -7.87 -10.77
N TYR A 25 -2.68 -7.74 -9.52
CA TYR A 25 -2.23 -6.46 -8.98
C TYR A 25 -0.86 -6.62 -8.31
N ILE A 26 0.11 -5.78 -8.64
CA ILE A 26 1.43 -5.80 -8.01
C ILE A 26 1.73 -4.42 -7.47
N ILE A 27 2.15 -4.35 -6.22
CA ILE A 27 2.61 -3.11 -5.58
C ILE A 27 3.99 -3.31 -4.96
N VAL A 28 4.84 -2.31 -5.13
CA VAL A 28 6.15 -2.24 -4.49
C VAL A 28 6.01 -1.42 -3.20
N SER A 29 6.20 -2.11 -2.09
CA SER A 29 6.16 -1.60 -0.72
C SER A 29 7.59 -1.46 -0.19
N SER A 30 7.81 -1.68 1.10
CA SER A 30 9.13 -1.57 1.75
C SER A 30 9.27 -2.59 2.88
N MET A 31 10.50 -3.04 3.15
CA MET A 31 10.81 -3.74 4.39
C MET A 31 10.37 -2.90 5.60
N GLY A 32 9.79 -3.55 6.61
CA GLY A 32 9.30 -2.87 7.81
C GLY A 32 7.97 -2.11 7.65
N ALA A 33 7.31 -2.18 6.48
CA ALA A 33 6.00 -1.58 6.28
C ALA A 33 4.95 -2.17 7.25
N ASP A 34 4.49 -1.33 8.17
CA ASP A 34 3.58 -1.69 9.26
C ASP A 34 2.62 -0.52 9.54
N PRO A 35 1.29 -0.71 9.39
CA PRO A 35 0.32 0.35 9.68
C PRO A 35 0.32 0.76 11.16
N ALA A 36 0.81 -0.09 12.05
CA ALA A 36 0.94 0.18 13.48
C ALA A 36 2.35 0.64 13.90
N HIS A 37 3.25 0.93 12.95
CA HIS A 37 4.61 1.38 13.26
C HIS A 37 4.57 2.61 14.19
N GLN A 38 5.41 2.68 15.22
CA GLN A 38 5.39 3.79 16.19
C GLN A 38 6.52 4.78 15.90
N GLY A 39 6.47 5.97 16.49
CA GLY A 39 7.47 7.03 16.29
C GLY A 39 6.98 8.19 15.42
N ASP A 40 7.70 9.30 15.51
CA ASP A 40 7.38 10.59 14.90
C ASP A 40 8.43 11.06 13.87
N GLU A 41 9.42 10.22 13.56
CA GLU A 41 10.38 10.52 12.51
C GLU A 41 9.74 10.40 11.12
N ILE A 42 10.39 11.03 10.14
CA ILE A 42 9.94 11.00 8.74
C ILE A 42 9.89 9.56 8.22
N PHE A 43 10.79 8.70 8.69
CA PHE A 43 10.83 7.30 8.27
C PHE A 43 9.68 6.50 8.89
N ASP A 44 9.28 6.78 10.13
CA ASP A 44 8.13 6.14 10.78
C ASP A 44 6.83 6.43 10.05
N ALA A 45 6.63 7.69 9.63
CA ALA A 45 5.48 8.08 8.82
C ALA A 45 5.46 7.35 7.45
N TYR A 46 6.64 7.10 6.86
CA TYR A 46 6.77 6.36 5.62
C TYR A 46 6.38 4.88 5.79
N LEU A 47 6.91 4.20 6.83
CA LEU A 47 6.61 2.80 7.10
C LEU A 47 5.12 2.59 7.42
N ARG A 48 4.52 3.54 8.14
CA ARG A 48 3.09 3.55 8.41
C ARG A 48 2.26 3.72 7.14
N ALA A 49 2.60 4.69 6.30
CA ALA A 49 1.90 4.92 5.05
C ALA A 49 1.97 3.70 4.10
N LYS A 50 3.15 3.06 4.00
CA LYS A 50 3.31 1.80 3.23
C LYS A 50 2.52 0.65 3.85
N GLY A 51 2.52 0.53 5.18
CA GLY A 51 1.75 -0.47 5.89
C GLY A 51 0.24 -0.32 5.71
N GLU A 52 -0.27 0.90 5.74
CA GLU A 52 -1.67 1.22 5.47
C GLU A 52 -2.06 0.90 4.02
N ALA A 53 -1.20 1.20 3.05
CA ALA A 53 -1.42 0.83 1.65
C ALA A 53 -1.47 -0.69 1.44
N ASP A 54 -0.54 -1.42 2.07
CA ASP A 54 -0.50 -2.88 2.02
C ASP A 54 -1.76 -3.50 2.65
N ALA A 55 -2.23 -2.95 3.77
CA ALA A 55 -3.44 -3.42 4.43
C ALA A 55 -4.69 -3.21 3.57
N ASP A 56 -4.80 -2.05 2.90
CA ASP A 56 -5.89 -1.75 1.97
C ASP A 56 -5.92 -2.75 0.80
N VAL A 57 -4.78 -2.96 0.13
CA VAL A 57 -4.69 -3.91 -0.99
C VAL A 57 -5.02 -5.33 -0.56
N ARG A 58 -4.56 -5.77 0.64
CA ARG A 58 -4.86 -7.11 1.17
C ARG A 58 -6.33 -7.33 1.47
N ALA A 59 -7.06 -6.28 1.84
CA ALA A 59 -8.48 -6.37 2.16
C ALA A 59 -9.38 -6.54 0.93
N ARG A 60 -8.85 -6.33 -0.28
CA ARG A 60 -9.61 -6.37 -1.53
C ARG A 60 -9.71 -7.78 -2.10
N ALA A 61 -10.89 -8.39 -1.97
CA ALA A 61 -11.15 -9.74 -2.46
C ALA A 61 -11.16 -9.87 -3.99
N ALA A 62 -11.30 -8.77 -4.73
CA ALA A 62 -11.32 -8.79 -6.20
C ALA A 62 -9.91 -8.82 -6.84
N LEU A 63 -8.85 -8.64 -6.05
CA LEU A 63 -7.47 -8.54 -6.53
C LEU A 63 -6.65 -9.78 -6.16
N ASP A 64 -6.01 -10.37 -7.17
CA ASP A 64 -4.93 -11.34 -7.05
C ASP A 64 -3.62 -10.56 -6.80
N TRP A 65 -3.44 -10.07 -5.58
CA TRP A 65 -2.35 -9.13 -5.26
C TRP A 65 -1.00 -9.81 -5.03
N THR A 66 0.07 -9.06 -5.27
CA THR A 66 1.42 -9.34 -4.78
C THR A 66 2.02 -8.06 -4.23
N ILE A 67 2.47 -8.10 -2.98
CA ILE A 67 3.13 -6.98 -2.30
C ILE A 67 4.61 -7.34 -2.18
N LEU A 68 5.45 -6.67 -2.97
CA LEU A 68 6.89 -6.83 -2.91
C LEU A 68 7.46 -5.86 -1.87
N ARG A 69 8.17 -6.36 -0.86
CA ARG A 69 8.78 -5.54 0.21
C ARG A 69 10.32 -5.61 0.12
N PRO A 70 10.94 -4.83 -0.79
CA PRO A 70 12.40 -4.75 -0.89
C PRO A 70 12.98 -3.84 0.20
N GLY A 71 14.30 -3.94 0.40
CA GLY A 71 15.03 -3.30 1.49
C GLY A 71 15.76 -4.34 2.30
#